data_AF-A0A1Q3W446-F1
#
_entry.id   AF-A0A1Q3W446-F1
#
_cell.length_a   1.000
_cell.length_b   1.000
_cell.length_c   1.000
_cell.angle_alpha   90.00
_cell.angle_beta   90.00
_cell.angle_gamma   90.00
#
_symmetry.space_group_name_H-M   'P 1'
#
loop_
_entity.id
_entity.type
_entity.pdbx_description
1 polymer ?
#
loop_
_entity_poly.entity_id
_entity_poly.type
_entity_poly.pdbx_seq_one_letter_code
_entity_poly.pdbx_strand_id
1 'polypeptide(L)'
;MGRCKETLGYPSRTAAIAALRAQGDSCRQVADKLGVSLGTVAALANSYKRKIASQNRTVLFPARVIERLHDPARSRGLLPHELIRQIVETVAEDSLVDAILDDKAW
;
A
#
# COMPACT_ATOMS: atom_id res chain seq x y z
N MET A 1 -29.27 -13.27 12.56
CA MET A 1 -28.89 -13.05 11.15
C MET A 1 -27.50 -13.62 10.90
N GLY A 2 -27.41 -14.60 10.01
CA GLY A 2 -26.23 -15.02 9.21
C GLY A 2 -24.89 -15.28 9.91
N ARG A 3 -24.64 -16.54 10.30
CA ARG A 3 -23.32 -17.09 10.66
C ARG A 3 -22.34 -16.79 9.52
N CYS A 4 -21.44 -15.82 9.72
CA CYS A 4 -20.40 -15.49 8.75
C CYS A 4 -19.54 -16.74 8.53
N LYS A 5 -19.52 -17.28 7.30
CA LYS A 5 -18.52 -18.27 6.90
C LYS A 5 -17.14 -17.69 7.19
N GLU A 6 -16.29 -18.53 7.78
CA GLU A 6 -14.91 -18.21 8.14
C GLU A 6 -14.25 -17.47 6.98
N THR A 7 -13.70 -16.30 7.28
CA THR A 7 -13.02 -15.42 6.33
C THR A 7 -11.67 -16.00 5.92
N LEU A 8 -11.59 -17.30 5.61
CA LEU A 8 -10.38 -18.02 5.18
C LEU A 8 -9.16 -17.76 6.11
N GLY A 9 -9.39 -17.61 7.42
CA GLY A 9 -8.36 -17.28 8.40
C GLY A 9 -8.00 -15.79 8.53
N TYR A 10 -8.63 -14.90 7.76
CA TYR A 10 -8.45 -13.45 7.87
C TYR A 10 -9.36 -12.83 8.95
N PRO A 11 -8.96 -11.72 9.58
CA PRO A 11 -9.71 -11.09 10.67
C PRO A 11 -11.02 -10.41 10.24
N SER A 12 -11.18 -10.14 8.93
CA SER A 12 -12.41 -9.59 8.38
C SER A 12 -12.54 -9.90 6.88
N ARG A 13 -13.75 -9.76 6.33
CA ARG A 13 -13.97 -9.91 4.87
C ARG A 13 -13.19 -8.89 4.07
N THR A 14 -13.10 -7.65 4.56
CA THR A 14 -12.31 -6.60 3.91
C THR A 14 -10.83 -6.95 3.90
N ALA A 15 -10.30 -7.52 5.00
CA ALA A 15 -8.91 -7.99 5.08
C ALA A 15 -8.67 -9.16 4.12
N ALA A 16 -9.60 -10.13 4.04
CA ALA A 16 -9.52 -11.23 3.09
C ALA A 16 -9.49 -10.73 1.64
N ILE A 17 -10.42 -9.83 1.28
CA ILE A 17 -10.50 -9.25 -0.06
C ILE A 17 -9.22 -8.47 -0.38
N ALA A 18 -8.71 -7.66 0.54
CA ALA A 18 -7.48 -6.90 0.34
C ALA A 18 -6.28 -7.82 0.10
N ALA A 19 -6.12 -8.86 0.91
CA ALA A 19 -5.01 -9.81 0.80
C ALA A 19 -5.06 -10.62 -0.50
N LEU A 20 -6.23 -11.20 -0.85
CA LEU A 20 -6.39 -11.97 -2.09
C LEU A 20 -6.19 -11.10 -3.33
N ARG A 21 -6.64 -9.84 -3.30
CA ARG A 21 -6.40 -8.87 -4.37
C ARG A 21 -4.91 -8.53 -4.50
N ALA A 22 -4.18 -8.42 -3.38
CA ALA A 22 -2.74 -8.18 -3.39
C ALA A 22 -1.95 -9.41 -3.92
N GLN A 23 -2.48 -10.61 -3.77
CA GLN A 23 -1.95 -11.85 -4.36
C GLN A 23 -2.27 -11.99 -5.87
N GLY A 24 -2.99 -11.04 -6.47
CA GLY A 24 -3.29 -11.01 -7.89
C GLY A 24 -4.65 -11.59 -8.30
N ASP A 25 -5.49 -12.03 -7.36
CA ASP A 25 -6.82 -12.54 -7.70
C ASP A 25 -7.72 -11.45 -8.29
N SER A 26 -8.51 -11.81 -9.30
CA SER A 26 -9.61 -10.98 -9.80
C SER A 26 -10.76 -10.92 -8.80
N CYS A 27 -11.59 -9.87 -8.86
CA CYS A 27 -12.75 -9.74 -7.97
C CYS A 27 -13.73 -10.92 -8.09
N ARG A 28 -13.80 -11.56 -9.27
CA ARG A 28 -14.64 -12.75 -9.51
C ARG A 28 -14.09 -13.97 -8.76
N GLN A 29 -12.79 -14.23 -8.88
CA GLN A 29 -12.14 -15.31 -8.13
C GLN A 29 -12.27 -15.11 -6.61
N VAL A 30 -12.13 -13.87 -6.13
CA VAL A 30 -12.32 -13.55 -4.71
C VAL A 30 -13.77 -13.79 -4.26
N ALA A 31 -14.75 -13.42 -5.10
CA ALA A 31 -16.16 -13.67 -4.83
C ALA A 31 -16.46 -15.17 -4.69
N ASP A 32 -15.92 -15.98 -5.61
CA ASP A 32 -16.05 -17.44 -5.60
C ASP A 32 -15.37 -18.05 -4.35
N LYS A 33 -14.16 -17.62 -4.00
CA LYS A 33 -13.41 -18.09 -2.81
C LYS A 33 -14.12 -17.76 -1.50
N LEU A 34 -14.72 -16.57 -1.39
CA LEU A 34 -15.39 -16.11 -0.16
C LEU A 34 -16.87 -16.46 -0.08
N GLY A 35 -17.47 -16.96 -1.18
CA GLY A 35 -18.90 -17.24 -1.26
C GLY A 35 -19.77 -16.00 -1.09
N VAL A 36 -19.34 -14.85 -1.64
CA VAL A 36 -20.04 -13.56 -1.59
C VAL A 36 -20.26 -13.01 -2.99
N SER A 37 -21.21 -12.08 -3.15
CA SER A 37 -21.46 -11.49 -4.47
C SER A 37 -20.28 -10.64 -4.97
N LEU A 38 -20.10 -10.57 -6.29
CA LEU A 38 -19.12 -9.68 -6.92
C LEU A 38 -19.32 -8.22 -6.51
N GLY A 39 -20.58 -7.78 -6.38
CA GLY A 39 -20.92 -6.44 -5.90
C GLY A 39 -20.43 -6.17 -4.47
N THR A 40 -20.55 -7.16 -3.58
CA THR A 40 -20.00 -7.09 -2.22
C THR A 40 -18.48 -6.96 -2.24
N VAL A 41 -17.79 -7.74 -3.08
CA VAL A 41 -16.33 -7.64 -3.23
C VAL A 41 -15.93 -6.25 -3.72
N ALA A 42 -16.58 -5.73 -4.77
CA ALA A 42 -16.29 -4.42 -5.33
C ALA A 42 -16.51 -3.29 -4.30
N ALA A 43 -17.63 -3.34 -3.56
CA ALA A 43 -17.94 -2.35 -2.54
C ALA A 43 -16.91 -2.33 -1.41
N LEU A 44 -16.53 -3.50 -0.89
CA LEU A 44 -15.54 -3.63 0.18
C LEU A 44 -14.12 -3.26 -0.29
N ALA A 45 -13.74 -3.65 -1.51
CA ALA A 45 -12.46 -3.25 -2.09
C ALA A 45 -12.37 -1.72 -2.26
N ASN A 46 -13.44 -1.08 -2.73
CA ASN A 46 -13.47 0.39 -2.85
C ASN A 46 -13.50 1.09 -1.50
N SER A 47 -14.21 0.56 -0.51
CA SER A 47 -14.18 1.06 0.86
C SER A 47 -12.76 0.99 1.45
N TYR A 48 -12.07 -0.14 1.26
CA TYR A 48 -10.68 -0.31 1.68
C TYR A 48 -9.73 0.68 0.99
N LYS A 49 -9.84 0.85 -0.34
CA LYS A 49 -9.07 1.86 -1.09
C LYS A 49 -9.27 3.27 -0.54
N ARG A 50 -10.52 3.67 -0.26
CA ARG A 50 -10.82 4.98 0.34
C ARG A 50 -10.21 5.11 1.74
N LYS A 51 -10.26 4.05 2.54
CA LYS A 51 -9.63 4.04 3.88
C LYS A 51 -8.12 4.25 3.78
N ILE A 52 -7.42 3.53 2.91
CA ILE A 52 -5.98 3.74 2.68
C ILE A 52 -5.71 5.15 2.17
N ALA A 53 -6.47 5.62 1.16
CA ALA A 53 -6.30 6.96 0.63
C ALA A 53 -6.47 8.04 1.71
N SER A 54 -7.38 7.84 2.67
CA SER A 54 -7.56 8.74 3.80
C SER A 54 -6.42 8.72 4.83
N GLN A 55 -5.61 7.66 4.86
CA GLN A 55 -4.41 7.56 5.70
C GLN A 55 -3.20 8.17 5.00
N ASN A 56 -3.15 8.12 3.67
CA ASN A 56 -2.08 8.71 2.90
C ASN A 56 -2.20 10.25 2.89
N ARG A 57 -1.05 10.92 2.74
CA ARG A 57 -0.96 12.36 2.55
C ARG A 57 -0.16 12.64 1.29
N THR A 58 -0.59 13.62 0.51
CA THR A 58 0.17 14.09 -0.65
C THR A 58 1.33 14.94 -0.17
N VAL A 59 2.54 14.58 -0.58
CA VAL A 59 3.75 15.37 -0.34
C VAL A 59 4.27 15.85 -1.68
N LEU A 60 4.52 17.16 -1.79
CA LEU A 60 5.04 17.77 -3.01
C LEU A 60 6.57 17.74 -2.99
N PHE A 61 7.16 17.30 -4.10
CA PHE A 61 8.60 17.32 -4.33
C PHE A 61 8.93 18.28 -5.48
N PRO A 62 10.02 19.07 -5.37
CA PRO A 62 10.50 19.86 -6.51
C PRO A 62 10.83 18.96 -7.69
N ALA A 63 10.43 19.34 -8.91
CA ALA A 63 10.64 18.56 -10.13
C ALA A 63 12.12 18.13 -10.32
N ARG A 64 13.05 19.07 -10.08
CA ARG A 64 14.51 18.82 -10.14
C ARG A 64 14.98 17.67 -9.23
N VAL A 65 14.32 17.43 -8.10
CA VAL A 65 14.68 16.33 -7.18
C VAL A 65 14.23 15.02 -7.78
N ILE A 66 13.01 14.98 -8.33
CA ILE A 66 12.44 13.79 -8.99
C ILE A 66 13.31 13.40 -10.20
N GLU A 67 13.72 14.38 -11.02
CA GLU A 67 14.58 14.18 -12.19
C GLU A 67 15.92 13.55 -11.81
N ARG A 68 16.56 14.02 -10.73
CA ARG A 68 17.83 13.45 -10.23
C ARG A 68 17.72 12.01 -9.75
N LEU A 69 16.51 11.56 -9.42
CA LEU A 69 16.23 10.19 -8.99
C LEU A 69 15.89 9.25 -10.15
N HIS A 70 15.80 9.76 -11.39
CA HIS A 70 15.41 8.95 -12.54
C HIS A 70 16.37 7.79 -12.81
N ASP A 71 17.68 8.06 -12.90
CA ASP A 71 18.68 7.00 -13.17
C ASP A 71 18.83 6.02 -12.00
N PRO A 72 18.92 6.47 -10.72
CA PRO A 72 18.89 5.56 -9.58
C PRO A 72 17.64 4.68 -9.52
N ALA A 73 16.46 5.22 -9.85
CA ALA A 73 15.21 4.45 -9.86
C ALA A 73 15.19 3.44 -11.01
N ARG A 74 15.57 3.87 -12.22
CA ARG A 74 15.62 3.03 -13.41
C ARG A 74 16.56 1.83 -13.23
N SER A 75 17.75 2.04 -12.65
CA SER A 75 18.70 0.96 -12.36
C SER A 75 18.13 -0.12 -11.42
N ARG A 76 17.07 0.20 -10.68
CA ARG A 76 16.37 -0.68 -9.74
C ARG A 76 15.01 -1.19 -10.26
N GLY A 77 14.64 -0.83 -11.50
CA GLY A 77 13.32 -1.17 -12.06
C GLY A 77 12.15 -0.44 -11.38
N LEU A 78 12.40 0.72 -10.77
CA LEU A 78 11.42 1.52 -10.04
C LEU A 78 11.11 2.81 -10.80
N LEU A 79 9.91 3.35 -10.57
CA LEU A 79 9.56 4.73 -10.90
C LEU A 79 10.14 5.68 -9.84
N PRO A 80 10.46 6.95 -10.18
CA PRO A 80 11.06 7.88 -9.23
C PRO A 80 10.26 8.06 -7.93
N HIS A 81 8.92 8.08 -8.00
CA HIS A 81 8.08 8.21 -6.82
C HIS A 81 8.07 6.94 -5.95
N GLU A 82 8.28 5.76 -6.54
CA GLU A 82 8.44 4.50 -5.80
C GLU A 82 9.76 4.50 -5.03
N LEU A 83 10.83 4.98 -5.67
CA LEU A 83 12.13 5.15 -5.02
C LEU A 83 12.06 6.20 -3.89
N ILE A 84 11.43 7.35 -4.12
CA ILE A 84 11.23 8.37 -3.07
C ILE A 84 10.52 7.76 -1.87
N ARG A 85 9.40 7.06 -2.11
CA ARG A 85 8.63 6.40 -1.06
C ARG A 85 9.51 5.42 -0.28
N GLN A 86 10.24 4.55 -0.98
CA GLN A 86 11.13 3.57 -0.36
C GLN A 86 12.21 4.23 0.49
N ILE A 87 12.87 5.28 -0.02
CA ILE A 87 13.89 6.01 0.74
C ILE A 87 13.30 6.59 2.02
N VAL A 88 12.16 7.29 1.93
CA VAL A 88 11.52 7.94 3.09
C VAL A 88 11.02 6.90 4.11
N GLU A 89 10.45 5.79 3.65
CA GLU A 89 10.03 4.68 4.51
C GLU A 89 11.23 4.08 5.25
N THR A 90 12.31 3.72 4.54
CA THR A 90 13.53 3.19 5.16
C THR A 90 14.13 4.15 6.18
N VAL A 91 14.21 5.44 5.86
CA VAL A 91 14.76 6.45 6.77
C VAL A 91 13.92 6.57 8.05
N ALA A 92 12.59 6.49 7.93
CA ALA A 92 11.68 6.58 9.07
C ALA A 92 11.66 5.29 9.91
N GLU A 93 11.64 4.12 9.27
CA GLU A 93 11.56 2.81 9.94
C GLU A 93 12.87 2.46 10.65
N ASP A 94 14.02 2.71 10.02
CA ASP A 94 15.34 2.41 10.58
C ASP A 94 15.88 3.53 11.49
N SER A 95 15.04 4.53 11.81
CA SER A 95 15.40 5.67 12.68
C SER A 95 16.64 6.45 12.20
N LEU A 96 16.84 6.58 10.89
CA LEU A 96 18.00 7.22 10.28
C LEU A 96 17.86 8.74 10.13
N VAL A 97 16.74 9.32 10.57
CA VAL A 97 16.45 10.74 10.45
C VAL A 97 17.56 11.59 11.08
N ASP A 98 17.93 11.28 12.33
CA ASP A 98 18.97 12.02 13.06
C ASP A 98 20.34 11.91 12.36
N ALA A 99 20.63 10.77 11.74
CA ALA A 99 21.89 10.54 11.03
C ALA A 99 21.98 11.32 9.70
N ILE A 100 20.84 11.60 9.07
CA ILE A 100 20.78 12.38 7.82
C ILE A 100 20.76 13.87 8.10
N LEU A 101 20.07 14.28 9.16
CA LEU A 101 19.96 15.69 9.54
C LEU A 101 21.18 16.19 10.32
N ASP A 102 22.01 15.29 10.86
CA ASP A 102 23.16 15.62 11.72
C ASP A 102 22.75 16.42 12.97
N ASP A 103 21.47 16.33 13.37
CA ASP A 103 20.88 17.09 14.47
C ASP A 103 21.32 16.58 15.86
N LYS A 104 22.00 15.43 15.91
CA LYS A 104 22.70 14.91 17.09
C LYS A 104 24.21 15.05 16.92
N ALA A 105 24.66 16.27 16.66
CA ALA A 105 25.99 16.66 17.03
C ALA A 105 26.05 16.77 18.57
N TRP A 106 26.68 15.76 19.19
CA TRP A 106 27.17 15.63 20.59
C TRP A 106 26.14 15.61 21.74
#